data_AF-A0A973HXE5-F1
#
_entry.id   AF-A0A973HXE5-F1
#
_cell.length_a   1.000
_cell.length_b   1.000
_cell.length_c   1.000
_cell.angle_alpha   90.00
_cell.angle_beta   90.00
_cell.angle_gamma   90.00
#
_symmetry.space_group_name_H-M   'P 1'
#
loop_
_entity.id
_entity.type
_entity.pdbx_description
1 polymer ?
#
loop_
_entity_poly.entity_id
_entity_poly.type
_entity_poly.pdbx_seq_one_letter_code
_entity_poly.pdbx_strand_id
1 'polypeptide(L)'
;TGVLSRFSDVDLVRAMLEPSRDISDQYQWSIVTTVDDVAVGRILRRNGSSMVLNTDPYGYQTQLIEGAISAIEASPISPMPPGLIDGLDASAVRDLWAYLGNSSQGTRD
;
A
#
# COMPACT_ATOMS: atom_id res chain seq x y z
N THR A 1 -10.27 2.24 15.60
CA THR A 1 -10.16 1.52 14.31
C THR A 1 -11.25 0.48 14.24
N GLY A 2 -12.14 0.51 13.24
CA GLY A 2 -13.23 -0.47 13.09
C GLY A 2 -12.93 -1.49 12.00
N VAL A 3 -11.69 -1.98 11.92
CA VAL A 3 -11.24 -2.79 10.77
C VAL A 3 -11.87 -4.18 10.81
N LEU A 4 -12.01 -4.78 12.00
CA LEU A 4 -12.65 -6.08 12.19
C LEU A 4 -14.15 -6.10 11.85
N SER A 5 -14.82 -4.96 11.71
CA SER A 5 -16.22 -4.93 11.26
C SER A 5 -16.37 -5.00 9.74
N ARG A 6 -15.26 -4.83 9.00
CA ARG A 6 -15.25 -4.76 7.53
C ARG A 6 -14.50 -5.93 6.87
N PHE A 7 -13.58 -6.56 7.60
CA PHE A 7 -12.72 -7.63 7.09
C PHE A 7 -12.74 -8.81 8.05
N SER A 8 -12.68 -10.04 7.50
CA SER A 8 -12.52 -11.23 8.33
C SER A 8 -11.09 -11.35 8.87
N ASP A 9 -10.91 -12.09 9.96
CA ASP A 9 -9.57 -12.36 10.51
C ASP A 9 -8.64 -13.00 9.47
N VAL A 10 -9.17 -13.93 8.67
CA VAL A 10 -8.42 -14.61 7.62
C VAL A 10 -7.96 -13.63 6.55
N ASP A 11 -8.81 -12.68 6.15
CA ASP A 11 -8.44 -11.68 5.16
C ASP A 11 -7.34 -10.75 5.68
N LEU A 12 -7.38 -10.40 6.96
CA LEU A 12 -6.36 -9.56 7.59
C LEU A 12 -5.01 -10.28 7.70
N VAL A 13 -5.00 -11.53 8.18
CA VAL A 13 -3.78 -12.34 8.22
C VAL A 13 -3.20 -12.48 6.82
N ARG A 14 -4.05 -12.80 5.82
CA ARG A 14 -3.62 -12.93 4.43
C ARG A 14 -3.04 -11.63 3.88
N ALA A 15 -3.67 -10.48 4.13
CA ALA A 15 -3.16 -9.20 3.69
C ALA A 15 -1.79 -8.87 4.31
N MET A 16 -1.55 -9.26 5.57
CA MET A 16 -0.27 -9.03 6.25
C MET A 16 0.85 -9.97 5.79
N LEU A 17 0.51 -11.21 5.43
CA LEU A 17 1.47 -12.21 4.95
C LEU A 17 1.76 -12.05 3.44
N GLU A 18 0.72 -11.84 2.64
CA GLU A 18 0.74 -11.82 1.17
C GLU A 18 0.11 -10.51 0.62
N PRO A 19 0.70 -9.34 0.92
CA PRO A 19 0.11 -8.04 0.56
C PRO A 19 -0.04 -7.82 -0.95
N SER A 20 0.75 -8.50 -1.78
CA SER A 20 0.72 -8.40 -3.23
C SER A 20 -0.40 -9.23 -3.88
N ARG A 21 -1.09 -10.09 -3.13
CA ARG A 21 -2.15 -10.95 -3.66
C ARG A 21 -3.39 -10.17 -4.07
N ASP A 22 -3.85 -9.29 -3.17
CA ASP A 22 -5.07 -8.52 -3.32
C ASP A 22 -4.75 -7.03 -3.05
N ILE A 23 -4.31 -6.32 -4.09
CA ILE A 23 -3.94 -4.90 -3.98
C ILE A 23 -5.14 -4.06 -4.39
N SER A 24 -5.63 -3.21 -3.47
CA SER A 24 -6.66 -2.23 -3.82
C SER A 24 -6.09 -1.13 -4.72
N ASP A 25 -6.85 -0.74 -5.75
CA ASP A 25 -6.51 0.35 -6.67
C ASP A 25 -6.09 1.64 -5.96
N GLN A 26 -6.66 1.94 -4.78
CA GLN A 26 -6.33 3.15 -4.03
C GLN A 26 -4.91 3.16 -3.44
N TYR A 27 -4.28 1.99 -3.35
CA TYR A 27 -2.93 1.76 -2.82
C TYR A 27 -1.98 1.18 -3.86
N GLN A 28 -2.47 0.81 -5.04
CA GLN A 28 -1.66 0.21 -6.08
C GLN A 28 -0.66 1.23 -6.65
N TRP A 29 0.59 0.81 -6.77
CA TRP A 29 1.62 1.58 -7.47
C TRP A 29 1.52 1.39 -8.97
N SER A 30 2.05 2.34 -9.73
CA SER A 30 2.14 2.26 -11.18
C SER A 30 3.59 2.00 -11.59
N ILE A 31 3.77 1.14 -12.59
CA ILE A 31 5.01 1.00 -13.35
C ILE A 31 4.90 1.95 -14.53
N VAL A 32 5.75 2.96 -14.57
CA VAL A 32 5.84 3.95 -15.63
C VAL A 32 7.08 3.66 -16.45
N THR A 33 6.89 3.36 -17.73
CA THR A 33 7.97 3.11 -18.68
C THR A 33 8.08 4.30 -19.64
N THR A 34 9.28 4.85 -19.77
CA THR A 34 9.64 5.79 -20.83
C THR A 34 10.63 5.11 -21.78
N VAL A 35 11.07 5.84 -22.81
CA VAL A 35 12.11 5.33 -23.73
C VAL A 35 13.44 5.09 -23.01
N ASP A 36 13.75 5.89 -22.00
CA ASP A 36 15.05 5.93 -21.36
C ASP A 36 15.06 5.29 -19.96
N ASP A 37 13.90 5.17 -19.29
CA ASP A 37 13.83 4.77 -17.89
C ASP A 37 12.54 4.02 -17.53
N VAL A 38 12.57 3.29 -16.42
CA VAL A 38 11.42 2.64 -15.80
C VAL A 38 11.38 3.02 -14.32
N ALA A 39 10.26 3.59 -13.88
CA ALA A 39 10.03 3.93 -12.48
C ALA A 39 8.77 3.28 -11.94
N VAL A 40 8.81 2.92 -10.66
CA VAL A 40 7.66 2.34 -9.95
C VAL A 40 7.30 3.24 -8.77
N GLY A 41 6.03 3.62 -8.68
CA GLY A 41 5.56 4.46 -7.59
C GLY A 41 4.11 4.90 -7.76
N ARG A 42 3.60 5.64 -6.78
CA ARG A 42 2.27 6.23 -6.84
C ARG A 42 2.30 7.50 -7.67
N ILE A 43 1.51 7.58 -8.75
CA ILE A 43 1.41 8.78 -9.57
C ILE A 43 0.74 9.90 -8.75
N LEU A 44 1.47 11.00 -8.53
CA LEU A 44 0.99 12.19 -7.83
C LEU A 44 0.48 13.24 -8.82
N ARG A 45 1.15 13.38 -9.96
CA ARG A 45 0.81 14.37 -10.99
C ARG A 45 1.21 13.87 -12.38
N ARG A 46 0.40 14.22 -13.37
CA ARG A 46 0.67 14.06 -14.81
C ARG A 46 0.68 15.43 -15.47
N ASN A 47 1.74 15.75 -16.21
CA ASN A 47 1.89 17.00 -16.97
C ASN A 47 2.47 16.70 -18.35
N GLY A 48 1.64 16.56 -19.39
CA GLY A 48 2.12 16.37 -20.76
C GLY A 48 3.15 15.23 -20.89
N SER A 49 4.43 15.58 -21.03
CA SER A 49 5.58 14.69 -21.16
C SER A 49 6.34 14.40 -19.86
N SER A 50 5.78 14.75 -18.69
CA SER A 50 6.39 14.43 -17.39
C SER A 50 5.36 13.93 -16.37
N MET A 51 5.86 13.11 -15.45
CA MET A 51 5.10 12.56 -14.34
C MET A 51 5.87 12.70 -13.03
N VAL A 52 5.15 12.97 -11.95
CA VAL A 52 5.71 12.96 -10.59
C VAL A 52 5.16 11.74 -9.87
N LEU A 53 6.06 10.88 -9.41
CA LEU A 53 5.74 9.67 -8.65
C LEU A 53 6.17 9.85 -7.19
N ASN A 54 5.41 9.31 -6.23
CA ASN A 54 5.94 9.00 -4.91
C ASN A 54 6.51 7.59 -4.93
N THR A 55 7.79 7.44 -4.58
CA THR A 55 8.51 6.16 -4.59
C THR A 55 8.79 5.63 -3.19
N ASP A 56 8.42 6.36 -2.14
CA ASP A 56 8.55 5.91 -0.76
C ASP A 56 7.19 5.40 -0.25
N PRO A 57 7.07 4.12 0.17
CA PRO A 57 5.83 3.58 0.71
C PRO A 57 5.53 4.04 2.15
N TYR A 58 6.52 4.54 2.88
CA TYR A 58 6.38 4.97 4.29
C TYR A 58 6.26 6.48 4.45
N GLY A 59 6.62 7.22 3.41
CA GLY A 59 6.70 8.67 3.46
C GLY A 59 6.38 9.30 2.11
N TYR A 60 7.14 10.34 1.80
CA TYR A 60 6.93 11.12 0.60
C TYR A 60 8.28 11.46 -0.02
N GLN A 61 8.66 10.65 -1.01
CA GLN A 61 9.84 10.84 -1.83
C GLN A 61 9.40 10.97 -3.28
N THR A 62 9.44 12.20 -3.78
CA THR A 62 9.01 12.49 -5.15
C THR A 62 10.13 12.21 -6.14
N GLN A 63 9.81 11.47 -7.20
CA GLN A 63 10.65 11.32 -8.39
C GLN A 63 9.94 11.97 -9.58
N LEU A 64 10.68 12.82 -10.32
CA LEU A 64 10.24 13.33 -11.61
C LEU A 64 10.70 12.35 -12.70
N ILE A 65 9.76 11.90 -13.51
CA ILE A 65 10.01 11.14 -14.73
C ILE A 65 9.68 12.03 -15.91
N GLU A 66 10.61 12.14 -16.84
CA GLU A 66 10.49 12.95 -18.04
C GLU A 66 10.71 12.10 -19.28
N GLY A 67 10.14 12.53 -20.40
CA GLY A 67 10.32 11.89 -21.70
C GLY A 67 9.04 11.31 -22.28
N ALA A 68 9.20 10.59 -23.39
CA ALA A 68 8.09 9.94 -24.06
C ALA A 68 7.68 8.69 -23.26
N ILE A 69 6.52 8.77 -22.59
CA ILE A 69 5.93 7.64 -21.85
C ILE A 69 5.43 6.62 -22.86
N SER A 70 5.97 5.41 -22.79
CA SER A 70 5.60 4.29 -23.67
C SER A 70 4.50 3.43 -23.04
N ALA A 71 4.49 3.26 -21.72
CA ALA A 71 3.50 2.48 -20.99
C ALA A 71 3.29 2.97 -19.54
N ILE A 72 2.08 2.76 -19.04
CA ILE A 72 1.74 2.89 -17.61
C ILE A 72 0.93 1.66 -17.24
N GLU A 73 1.43 0.87 -16.31
CA GLU A 73 0.82 -0.38 -15.88
C GLU A 73 0.64 -0.41 -14.37
N ALA A 74 -0.32 -1.20 -13.91
CA ALA A 74 -0.51 -1.48 -12.50
C ALA A 74 0.61 -2.40 -11.99
N SER A 75 1.26 -2.02 -10.88
CA SER A 75 2.27 -2.86 -10.24
C SER A 75 1.61 -4.12 -9.66
N PRO A 76 2.14 -5.33 -9.94
CA PRO A 76 1.71 -6.55 -9.28
C PRO A 76 2.29 -6.70 -7.88
N ILE A 77 3.25 -5.84 -7.51
CA ILE A 77 3.89 -5.84 -6.19
C ILE A 77 3.30 -4.71 -5.36
N SER A 78 2.84 -5.07 -4.15
CA SER A 78 2.32 -4.12 -3.18
C SER A 78 3.44 -3.25 -2.61
N PRO A 79 3.19 -1.95 -2.37
CA PRO A 79 4.09 -1.13 -1.57
C PRO A 79 4.14 -1.54 -0.09
N MET A 80 3.17 -2.33 0.38
CA MET A 80 3.18 -2.88 1.73
C MET A 80 4.17 -4.07 1.79
N PRO A 81 5.11 -4.09 2.76
CA PRO A 81 6.02 -5.21 2.92
C PRO A 81 5.28 -6.51 3.27
N PRO A 82 5.74 -7.67 2.78
CA PRO A 82 5.24 -8.97 3.23
C PRO A 82 5.76 -9.32 4.63
N GLY A 83 5.12 -10.30 5.26
CA GLY A 83 5.60 -10.87 6.53
C GLY A 83 5.51 -9.90 7.72
N LEU A 84 4.55 -8.96 7.72
CA LEU A 84 4.44 -7.94 8.77
C LEU A 84 4.22 -8.53 10.18
N ILE A 85 3.71 -9.75 10.27
CA ILE A 85 3.48 -10.46 11.53
C ILE A 85 4.58 -11.44 11.89
N ASP A 86 5.56 -11.68 11.00
CA ASP A 86 6.60 -12.71 11.19
C ASP A 86 7.51 -12.41 12.39
N GLY A 87 7.68 -11.13 12.71
CA GLY A 87 8.47 -10.66 13.85
C GLY A 87 7.70 -10.58 15.17
N LEU A 88 6.40 -10.90 15.18
CA LEU A 88 5.55 -10.76 16.36
C LEU A 88 5.44 -12.09 17.12
N ASP A 89 5.48 -12.03 18.45
CA ASP A 89 5.13 -13.16 19.29
C ASP A 89 3.61 -13.28 19.47
N ALA A 90 3.17 -14.38 20.09
CA ALA A 90 1.75 -14.64 20.29
C ALA A 90 1.03 -13.56 21.13
N SER A 91 1.73 -12.87 22.03
CA SER A 91 1.16 -11.73 22.78
C SER A 91 0.98 -10.52 21.88
N ALA A 92 2.01 -10.15 21.13
CA ALA A 92 1.98 -9.00 20.24
C ALA A 92 0.93 -9.16 19.13
N VAL A 93 0.73 -10.38 18.63
CA VAL A 93 -0.37 -10.68 17.70
C VAL A 93 -1.73 -10.46 18.37
N ARG A 94 -1.94 -10.93 19.61
CA ARG A 94 -3.21 -10.68 20.33
C ARG A 94 -3.46 -9.20 20.56
N ASP A 95 -2.42 -8.45 20.95
CA ASP A 95 -2.52 -7.01 21.20
C ASP A 95 -2.82 -6.24 19.91
N LEU A 96 -2.21 -6.64 18.78
CA LEU A 96 -2.51 -6.09 17.46
C LEU A 96 -3.98 -6.32 17.09
N TRP A 97 -4.51 -7.52 17.31
CA TRP A 97 -5.92 -7.82 17.02
C TRP A 97 -6.88 -7.02 17.92
N ALA A 98 -6.55 -6.90 19.20
CA ALA A 98 -7.30 -6.05 20.13
C ALA A 98 -7.30 -4.59 19.65
N TYR A 99 -6.16 -4.07 19.19
CA TYR A 99 -6.04 -2.72 18.65
C TYR A 99 -6.85 -2.53 17.35
N LEU A 100 -6.77 -3.47 16.40
CA LEU A 100 -7.50 -3.41 15.13
C LEU A 100 -9.02 -3.53 15.31
N GLY A 101 -9.44 -4.28 16.34
CA GLY A 101 -10.83 -4.47 16.74
C GLY A 101 -11.42 -3.36 17.58
N ASN A 102 -10.57 -2.53 18.21
CA ASN A 102 -11.04 -1.44 19.05
C ASN A 102 -11.63 -0.32 18.19
N SER A 103 -12.93 -0.43 17.88
CA SER A 103 -13.71 0.71 17.43
C SER A 103 -13.77 1.69 18.61
N SER A 104 -13.25 2.90 18.44
CA SER A 104 -13.52 4.00 19.37
C SER A 104 -15.01 4.33 19.28
N GLN A 105 -15.86 3.55 19.95
CA GLN A 105 -17.17 4.03 20.35
C GLN A 105 -16.87 5.08 21.41
N GLY A 106 -16.86 6.33 20.98
CA GLY A 106 -16.98 7.44 21.91
C GLY A 106 -18.21 7.18 22.78
N THR A 107 -17.98 7.13 24.08
CA THR A 107 -18.99 7.22 25.12
C THR A 107 -20.09 8.18 24.68
N ARG A 108 -21.26 7.63 24.38
CA ARG A 108 -22.53 8.36 24.35
C ARG A 108 -23.29 7.87 25.56
N ASP A 109 -23.05 8.54 26.68
CA ASP A 109 -24.02 8.69 27.77
C ASP A 109 -24.50 10.15 27.75
#